data_AF-A0A6Y5JWX9-F1
#
_entry.id   AF-A0A6Y5JWX9-F1
#
_cell.length_a   1.000
_cell.length_b   1.000
_cell.length_c   1.000
_cell.angle_alpha   90.00
_cell.angle_beta   90.00
_cell.angle_gamma   90.00
#
_symmetry.space_group_name_H-M   'P 1'
#
loop_
_entity.id
_entity.type
_entity.pdbx_description
1 polymer ?
#
loop_
_entity_poly.entity_id
_entity_poly.type
_entity_poly.pdbx_seq_one_letter_code
_entity_poly.pdbx_strand_id
1 'polypeptide(L)' 'CTEGGTRRRLKLELRSRGFDGSDEEIDILKRGGGLRFGQSALIYRSGRLQEKQNEPMQELWPGWL' A
#
# COMPACT_ATOMS: atom_id res chain seq x y z
N CYS A 1 -17.39 -10.54 12.45
CA CYS A 1 -16.40 -10.42 11.35
C CYS A 1 -15.15 -9.75 11.92
N THR A 2 -14.01 -10.44 11.99
CA THR A 2 -12.90 -10.05 12.86
C THR A 2 -12.03 -8.96 12.23
N GLU A 3 -12.35 -7.69 12.51
CA GLU A 3 -11.47 -6.55 12.20
C GLU A 3 -10.05 -6.73 12.80
N GLY A 4 -9.92 -7.47 13.90
CA GLY A 4 -8.63 -7.85 14.49
C GLY A 4 -7.80 -8.83 13.65
N GLY A 5 -8.44 -9.68 12.84
CA GLY A 5 -7.73 -10.66 12.00
C GLY A 5 -7.04 -10.00 10.81
N THR A 6 -7.72 -9.04 10.18
CA THR A 6 -7.19 -8.28 9.04
C THR A 6 -5.98 -7.44 9.43
N ARG A 7 -6.05 -6.74 10.57
CA ARG A 7 -4.94 -5.93 11.09
C ARG A 7 -3.71 -6.80 11.38
N ARG A 8 -3.91 -7.94 12.03
CA ARG A 8 -2.81 -8.88 12.35
C ARG A 8 -2.17 -9.45 11.10
N ARG A 9 -2.95 -9.75 10.05
CA ARG A 9 -2.42 -10.21 8.77
C ARG A 9 -1.63 -9.12 8.05
N LEU A 10 -2.14 -7.88 8.03
CA LEU A 10 -1.42 -6.74 7.46
C LEU A 10 -0.09 -6.48 8.15
N LYS A 11 -0.03 -6.55 9.48
CA LYS A 11 1.25 -6.43 10.23
C LYS A 11 2.29 -7.45 9.76
N LEU A 12 1.88 -8.70 9.61
CA LEU A 12 2.78 -9.77 9.15
C LEU A 12 3.23 -9.55 7.71
N GLU A 13 2.31 -9.19 6.82
CA GLU A 13 2.60 -8.91 5.42
C GLU A 13 3.52 -7.71 5.22
N LEU A 14 3.38 -6.67 6.05
CA LEU A 14 4.24 -5.49 6.08
C LEU A 14 5.64 -5.83 6.59
N ARG A 15 5.75 -6.53 7.74
CA ARG A 15 7.05 -6.96 8.29
C ARG A 15 7.81 -7.88 7.35
N SER A 16 7.12 -8.76 6.63
CA SER A 16 7.76 -9.63 5.62
C SER A 16 8.35 -8.84 4.45
N ARG A 17 7.88 -7.61 4.21
CA ARG A 17 8.36 -6.72 3.15
C ARG A 17 9.33 -5.65 3.68
N GLY A 18 9.72 -5.71 4.96
CA GLY A 18 10.66 -4.77 5.57
C GLY A 18 10.04 -3.50 6.15
N PHE A 19 8.71 -3.43 6.25
CA PHE A 19 8.02 -2.36 6.98
C PHE A 19 7.89 -2.69 8.46
N ASP A 20 7.63 -1.67 9.27
CA ASP A 20 7.43 -1.85 10.72
C ASP A 20 6.12 -2.61 11.00
N GLY A 21 5.10 -2.43 10.15
CA GLY A 21 3.76 -2.95 10.41
C GLY A 21 3.07 -2.10 11.48
N SER A 22 3.39 -0.81 11.48
CA SER A 22 2.88 0.16 12.42
C SER A 22 1.38 0.40 12.21
N ASP A 23 0.71 0.80 13.28
CA ASP A 23 -0.73 0.99 13.25
C ASP A 23 -1.15 2.13 12.32
N GLU A 24 -0.30 3.15 12.16
CA GLU A 24 -0.46 4.23 11.19
C GLU A 24 -0.39 3.72 9.74
N GLU A 25 0.60 2.88 9.42
CA GLU A 25 0.77 2.29 8.08
C GLU A 25 -0.46 1.48 7.67
N ILE A 26 -0.99 0.71 8.60
CA ILE A 26 -2.22 -0.06 8.39
C ILE A 26 -3.41 0.86 8.21
N ASP A 27 -3.50 1.93 8.98
CA ASP A 27 -4.60 2.88 8.90
C ASP A 27 -4.61 3.59 7.53
N ILE A 28 -3.44 4.02 7.04
CA ILE A 28 -3.26 4.56 5.69
C ILE A 28 -3.78 3.58 4.65
N LEU A 29 -3.36 2.31 4.72
CA LEU A 29 -3.79 1.25 3.81
C LEU A 29 -5.31 1.00 3.89
N LYS A 30 -5.89 0.96 5.10
CA LYS A 30 -7.33 0.78 5.29
C LYS A 30 -8.16 1.95 4.78
N ARG A 31 -7.61 3.17 4.80
CA ARG A 31 -8.23 4.36 4.19
C ARG A 31 -8.14 4.37 2.67
N GLY A 32 -7.40 3.44 2.06
CA GLY A 32 -7.17 3.37 0.62
C GLY A 32 -5.92 4.13 0.16
N GLY A 33 -5.08 4.56 1.09
CA GLY A 33 -3.77 5.14 0.81
C GLY A 33 -2.73 4.08 0.40
N GLY A 34 -1.56 4.56 -0.01
CA GLY A 34 -0.42 3.71 -0.37
C GLY A 34 0.83 4.08 0.40
N LEU A 35 1.64 3.07 0.75
CA LEU A 35 2.93 3.22 1.40
C LEU A 35 4.04 3.16 0.34
N ARG A 36 5.02 4.05 0.42
CA ARG A 36 6.15 4.04 -0.52
C ARG A 36 7.01 2.79 -0.27
N PHE A 37 7.24 2.00 -1.31
CA PHE A 37 8.06 0.79 -1.29
C PHE A 37 9.10 0.84 -2.41
N GLY A 38 10.27 1.43 -2.12
CA GLY A 38 11.30 1.63 -3.15
C GLY A 38 10.78 2.48 -4.31
N GLN A 39 10.67 1.88 -5.50
CA GLN A 39 10.13 2.51 -6.72
C GLN A 39 8.63 2.26 -6.93
N SER A 40 8.01 1.41 -6.11
CA SER A 40 6.58 1.11 -6.13
C SER A 40 5.89 1.63 -4.87
N ALA A 41 4.58 1.48 -4.79
CA ALA A 41 3.78 1.79 -3.62
C ALA A 41 2.93 0.58 -3.22
N LEU A 42 2.89 0.22 -1.95
CA LEU A 42 1.99 -0.81 -1.44
C LEU A 42 0.62 -0.20 -1.17
N ILE A 43 -0.42 -0.79 -1.74
CA ILE A 43 -1.82 -0.43 -1.51
C ILE A 43 -2.58 -1.62 -0.95
N TYR A 44 -3.61 -1.36 -0.15
CA TYR A 44 -4.52 -2.41 0.31
C TYR A 44 -5.81 -2.36 -0.49
N ARG A 45 -6.05 -3.38 -1.30
CA ARG A 45 -7.20 -3.47 -2.19
C ARG A 45 -7.74 -4.88 -2.23
N SER A 46 -9.06 -5.00 -2.20
CA SER A 46 -9.77 -6.29 -2.25
C SER A 46 -9.35 -7.27 -1.14
N GLY A 47 -9.03 -6.73 0.05
CA GLY A 47 -8.65 -7.54 1.20
C GLY A 47 -7.19 -8.02 1.22
N ARG A 48 -6.36 -7.58 0.28
CA ARG A 48 -4.95 -8.01 0.12
C ARG A 48 -4.02 -6.82 -0.09
N LEU A 49 -2.77 -6.98 0.34
CA LEU A 49 -1.70 -6.02 0.06
C LEU A 49 -1.21 -6.24 -1.39
N GLN A 50 -1.14 -5.17 -2.18
CA GLN A 50 -0.73 -5.19 -3.57
C GLN A 50 0.33 -4.12 -3.83
N GLU A 51 1.33 -4.45 -4.63
CA GLU A 51 2.34 -3.50 -5.10
C GLU A 51 1.81 -2.80 -6.35
N LYS A 52 1.62 -1.49 -6.24
CA LYS A 52 1.32 -0.60 -7.34
C LYS A 52 2.63 0.01 -7.82
N GLN A 53 3.08 -0.35 -9.02
CA GLN A 53 4.20 0.36 -9.64
C GLN A 53 3.81 1.82 -9.80
N ASN A 54 4.68 2.71 -9.31
CA ASN A 54 4.51 4.12 -9.54
C ASN A 54 5.02 4.36 -10.97
N GLU A 55 4.21 4.09 -11.98
CA GLU A 55 4.61 4.37 -13.35
C GLU A 55 4.73 5.89 -13.50
N PRO A 56 5.94 6.45 -13.66
CA PRO A 56 6.09 7.88 -13.94
C PRO A 56 5.50 8.26 -15.31
N MET A 57 5.10 7.28 -16.12
CA MET A 57 4.59 7.47 -17.47
C MET A 57 3.18 8.08 -17.52
N GLN A 58 2.42 8.07 -16.41
CA GLN A 58 1.08 8.67 -16.37
C GLN A 58 1.08 10.18 -16.07
N GLU A 59 2.24 10.79 -15.80
CA GLU A 59 2.36 12.25 -15.64
C GLU A 59 2.73 12.98 -16.95
N LEU A 60 2.80 12.26 -18.09
CA LEU A 60 2.84 12.89 -19.41
C LEU A 60 1.43 13.38 -19.78
N TRP A 61 1.06 14.56 -19.28
CA TRP A 61 -0.13 15.26 -19.75
C TRP A 61 0.04 15.55 -21.25
N PRO A 62 -0.92 15.16 -22.11
CA PRO A 62 -0.78 15.26 -23.58
C PRO A 62 -0.83 16.69 -24.13
N GLY A 63 -0.62 17.72 -23.30
CA GLY A 63 -0.80 19.14 -23.64
C GLY A 63 0.48 19.98 -23.70
N TRP A 64 1.67 19.37 -23.75
CA TRP A 64 2.97 20.05 -23.84
C TRP A 64 3.74 19.71 -25.14
N LEU A 65 3.03 19.35 -26.22
CA LEU A 65 3.57 19.18 -27.57
C LEU A 65 3.14 20.33 -28.48
#